data_AF-A0A679I948-F1
#
_entry.id   AF-A0A679I948-F1
#
_cell.length_a   1.000
_cell.length_b   1.000
_cell.length_c   1.000
_cell.angle_alpha   90.00
_cell.angle_beta   90.00
_cell.angle_gamma   90.00
#
_symmetry.space_group_name_H-M   'P 1'
#
loop_
_entity.id
_entity.type
_entity.pdbx_description
1 polymer ?
#
loop_
_entity_poly.entity_id
_entity_poly.type
_entity_poly.pdbx_seq_one_letter_code
_entity_poly.pdbx_strand_id
1 'polypeptide(L)'
;MGLLAQMSVSWKSSRLHRLEKTIAPPHQRVSLIVAELMCVLEQGGLTEKDRAFEEFVDLCESDEGIRRIMEAERLTRRDLKGIVVCLMARGLGEWIKGHYVALSTIAYAEPLQYFLRAERRGVHPQRVLRNLLDYWEGRISPQELLGHLPADI
;
A
#
# COMPACT_ATOMS: atom_id res chain seq x y z
N MET A 1 -14.16 25.38 1.15
CA MET A 1 -14.88 24.71 0.04
C MET A 1 -14.10 23.48 -0.36
N GLY A 2 -14.49 22.30 0.14
CA GLY A 2 -13.81 21.04 -0.18
C GLY A 2 -14.65 19.81 0.15
N LEU A 3 -15.98 19.96 0.18
CA LEU A 3 -16.93 18.88 0.43
C LEU A 3 -16.95 17.83 -0.70
N LEU A 4 -16.20 18.06 -1.78
CA LEU A 4 -16.09 17.18 -2.95
C LEU A 4 -14.89 16.21 -2.88
N ALA A 5 -13.93 16.40 -1.96
CA ALA A 5 -12.87 15.42 -1.71
C ALA A 5 -13.36 14.24 -0.83
N GLN A 6 -14.56 14.36 -0.25
CA GLN A 6 -15.16 13.35 0.62
C GLN A 6 -15.97 12.28 -0.14
N MET A 7 -16.11 12.36 -1.47
CA MET A 7 -17.05 11.48 -2.21
C MET A 7 -16.45 10.59 -3.31
N SER A 8 -15.16 10.71 -3.67
CA SER A 8 -14.52 9.72 -4.57
C SER A 8 -13.99 8.47 -3.85
N VAL A 9 -13.98 8.47 -2.52
CA VAL A 9 -13.40 7.43 -1.64
C VAL A 9 -14.44 6.38 -1.18
N SER A 10 -15.71 6.61 -1.46
CA SER A 10 -16.84 5.91 -0.82
C SER A 10 -17.01 4.41 -1.16
N TRP A 11 -16.37 3.87 -2.21
CA TRP A 11 -16.61 2.50 -2.71
C TRP A 11 -15.35 1.60 -2.75
N LYS A 12 -14.15 2.10 -2.44
CA LYS A 12 -13.00 1.22 -2.13
C LYS A 12 -13.22 0.36 -0.87
N SER A 13 -14.38 0.54 -0.23
CA SER A 13 -15.29 -0.44 0.42
C SER A 13 -14.80 -1.34 1.54
N SER A 14 -15.80 -1.74 2.34
CA SER A 14 -15.81 -2.89 3.22
C SER A 14 -15.13 -4.14 2.64
N ARG A 15 -15.10 -4.32 1.32
CA ARG A 15 -14.40 -5.42 0.66
C ARG A 15 -12.89 -5.31 0.80
N LEU A 16 -12.28 -4.15 0.49
CA LEU A 16 -10.84 -3.96 0.66
C LEU A 16 -10.46 -4.13 2.13
N HIS A 17 -11.22 -3.51 3.03
CA HIS A 17 -11.02 -3.66 4.48
C HIS A 17 -11.12 -5.11 4.95
N ARG A 18 -12.09 -5.87 4.43
CA ARG A 18 -12.24 -7.31 4.71
C ARG A 18 -11.01 -8.07 4.24
N LEU A 19 -10.54 -7.82 3.02
CA LEU A 19 -9.35 -8.48 2.48
C LEU A 19 -8.10 -8.12 3.29
N GLU A 20 -7.91 -6.86 3.66
CA GLU A 20 -6.82 -6.43 4.53
C GLU A 20 -6.84 -7.18 5.86
N LYS A 21 -8.01 -7.36 6.48
CA LYS A 21 -8.16 -8.15 7.71
C LYS A 21 -7.89 -9.64 7.53
N THR A 22 -8.25 -10.22 6.38
CA THR A 22 -7.93 -11.62 6.06
C THR A 22 -6.42 -11.80 5.85
N ILE A 23 -5.77 -10.84 5.19
CA ILE A 23 -4.33 -10.88 4.91
C ILE A 23 -3.50 -10.62 6.17
N ALA A 24 -3.85 -9.56 6.90
CA ALA A 24 -3.13 -9.05 8.05
C ALA A 24 -4.07 -8.84 9.26
N PRO A 25 -4.51 -9.93 9.93
CA PRO A 25 -5.34 -9.82 11.12
C PRO A 25 -4.69 -8.93 12.20
N PRO A 26 -5.43 -8.05 12.89
CA PRO A 26 -4.88 -7.07 13.84
C PRO A 26 -4.01 -7.63 14.98
N HIS A 27 -4.18 -8.91 15.32
CA HIS A 27 -3.46 -9.57 16.40
C HIS A 27 -2.32 -10.48 15.91
N GLN A 28 -2.16 -10.63 14.59
CA GLN A 28 -1.11 -11.48 14.04
C GLN A 28 0.21 -10.71 13.97
N ARG A 29 1.30 -11.37 14.35
CA ARG A 29 2.64 -10.78 14.28
C ARG A 29 3.03 -10.52 12.83
N VAL A 30 3.52 -9.31 12.53
CA VAL A 30 4.00 -8.91 11.20
C VAL A 30 5.01 -9.90 10.63
N SER A 31 5.92 -10.43 11.45
CA SER A 31 6.90 -11.43 11.02
C SER A 31 6.27 -12.70 10.47
N LEU A 32 5.12 -13.14 11.02
CA LEU A 32 4.39 -14.30 10.52
C LEU A 32 3.67 -13.98 9.21
N ILE A 33 3.03 -12.81 9.15
CA ILE A 33 2.36 -12.33 7.92
C ILE A 33 3.37 -12.25 6.77
N VAL A 34 4.52 -11.64 7.01
CA VAL A 34 5.61 -11.51 6.02
C VAL A 34 6.11 -12.89 5.57
N ALA A 35 6.34 -13.82 6.49
CA ALA A 35 6.76 -15.18 6.15
C ALA A 35 5.73 -15.90 5.25
N GLU A 36 4.45 -15.80 5.59
CA GLU A 36 3.36 -16.38 4.79
C GLU A 36 3.30 -15.75 3.38
N LEU A 37 3.35 -14.43 3.27
CA LEU A 37 3.31 -13.74 1.98
C LEU A 37 4.55 -14.02 1.11
N MET A 38 5.73 -14.21 1.70
CA MET A 38 6.92 -14.63 0.97
C MET A 38 6.75 -16.03 0.36
N CYS A 39 6.15 -16.98 1.10
CA CYS A 39 5.82 -18.29 0.54
C CYS A 39 4.85 -18.19 -0.65
N VAL A 40 3.85 -17.30 -0.58
CA VAL A 40 2.90 -17.05 -1.69
C VAL A 40 3.60 -16.58 -2.95
N LEU A 41 4.56 -15.66 -2.80
CA LEU A 41 5.33 -15.11 -3.92
C LEU A 41 6.18 -16.16 -4.65
N GLU A 42 6.61 -17.20 -3.94
CA GLU A 42 7.50 -18.23 -4.47
C GLU A 42 6.74 -19.43 -5.05
N GLN A 43 5.67 -19.88 -4.39
CA GLN A 43 5.10 -21.21 -4.65
C GLN A 43 3.67 -21.17 -5.20
N GLY A 44 2.98 -20.02 -5.13
CA GLY A 44 1.54 -19.95 -5.42
C GLY A 44 0.74 -20.67 -4.34
N GLY A 45 -0.13 -19.95 -3.66
CA GLY A 45 -0.81 -20.45 -2.48
C GLY A 45 -2.24 -20.93 -2.74
N LEU A 46 -2.71 -21.92 -1.96
CA LEU A 46 -4.09 -22.42 -1.99
C LEU A 46 -4.93 -22.00 -0.78
N THR A 47 -4.33 -21.31 0.20
CA THR A 47 -5.00 -20.93 1.44
C THR A 47 -5.97 -19.78 1.23
N GLU A 48 -6.86 -19.56 2.19
CA GLU A 48 -7.77 -18.42 2.19
C GLU A 48 -7.02 -17.08 2.13
N LYS A 49 -5.91 -16.98 2.85
CA LYS A 49 -5.06 -15.79 2.87
C LYS A 49 -4.47 -15.50 1.48
N ASP A 50 -4.02 -16.53 0.79
CA ASP A 50 -3.40 -16.40 -0.53
C ASP A 50 -4.42 -15.90 -1.54
N ARG A 51 -5.63 -16.48 -1.52
CA ARG A 51 -6.75 -16.04 -2.36
C ARG A 51 -7.16 -14.60 -2.03
N ALA A 52 -7.20 -14.23 -0.75
CA ALA A 52 -7.48 -12.87 -0.34
C ALA A 52 -6.41 -11.89 -0.83
N PHE A 53 -5.13 -12.30 -0.83
CA PHE A 53 -4.06 -11.45 -1.34
C PHE A 53 -4.11 -11.31 -2.86
N GLU A 54 -4.42 -12.37 -3.61
CA GLU A 54 -4.67 -12.26 -5.06
C GLU A 54 -5.85 -11.33 -5.35
N GLU A 55 -6.98 -11.53 -4.68
CA GLU A 55 -8.18 -10.71 -4.84
C GLU A 55 -7.90 -9.24 -4.49
N PHE A 56 -7.11 -8.99 -3.45
CA PHE A 56 -6.66 -7.66 -3.08
C PHE A 56 -5.84 -7.00 -4.20
N VAL A 57 -4.92 -7.73 -4.81
CA VAL A 57 -4.10 -7.21 -5.92
C VAL A 57 -4.95 -7.00 -7.17
N ASP A 58 -5.91 -7.88 -7.47
CA ASP A 58 -6.87 -7.67 -8.57
C ASP A 58 -7.65 -6.36 -8.41
N LEU A 59 -8.10 -6.07 -7.17
CA LEU A 59 -8.78 -4.80 -6.87
C LEU A 59 -7.84 -3.61 -7.09
N CYS A 60 -6.58 -3.71 -6.68
CA CYS A 60 -5.59 -2.66 -6.94
C CYS A 60 -5.39 -2.44 -8.45
N GLU A 61 -5.20 -3.50 -9.23
CA GLU A 61 -4.99 -3.41 -10.69
C GLU A 61 -6.22 -2.90 -11.45
N SER A 62 -7.42 -3.13 -10.93
CA SER A 62 -8.67 -2.61 -11.49
C SER A 62 -8.88 -1.10 -11.26
N ASP A 63 -8.16 -0.50 -10.30
CA ASP A 63 -8.23 0.94 -10.05
C ASP A 63 -7.44 1.71 -11.12
N GLU A 64 -8.09 2.68 -11.75
CA GLU A 64 -7.46 3.43 -12.84
C GLU A 64 -6.23 4.24 -12.39
N GLY A 65 -6.23 4.78 -11.17
CA GLY A 65 -5.11 5.53 -10.62
C GLY A 65 -3.90 4.62 -10.39
N ILE A 66 -4.11 3.46 -9.77
CA ILE A 66 -3.07 2.45 -9.58
C ILE A 66 -2.56 1.94 -10.92
N ARG A 67 -3.44 1.57 -11.84
CA ARG A 67 -3.05 1.07 -13.17
C ARG A 67 -2.16 2.06 -13.92
N ARG A 68 -2.50 3.35 -13.91
CA ARG A 68 -1.66 4.40 -14.52
C ARG A 68 -0.28 4.49 -13.86
N ILE A 69 -0.20 4.33 -12.54
CA ILE A 69 1.10 4.31 -11.83
C ILE A 69 1.89 3.07 -12.22
N MET A 70 1.26 1.89 -12.25
CA MET A 70 1.94 0.67 -12.68
C MET A 70 2.49 0.78 -14.11
N GLU A 71 1.70 1.34 -15.03
CA GLU A 71 2.14 1.59 -16.42
C GLU A 71 3.30 2.58 -16.48
N ALA A 72 3.19 3.72 -15.78
CA ALA A 72 4.23 4.76 -15.76
C ALA A 72 5.54 4.28 -15.13
N GLU A 73 5.44 3.45 -14.09
CA GLU A 73 6.57 2.96 -13.31
C GLU A 73 7.02 1.55 -13.74
N ARG A 74 6.41 1.00 -14.80
CA ARG A 74 6.66 -0.34 -15.37
C ARG A 74 6.58 -1.48 -14.34
N LEU A 75 5.62 -1.38 -13.43
CA LEU A 75 5.41 -2.38 -12.38
C LEU A 75 4.60 -3.56 -12.91
N THR A 76 4.99 -4.75 -12.48
CA THR A 76 4.21 -5.96 -12.62
C THR A 76 3.41 -6.23 -11.36
N ARG A 77 2.46 -7.16 -11.47
CA ARG A 77 1.74 -7.74 -10.32
C ARG A 77 2.68 -8.25 -9.23
N ARG A 78 3.80 -8.88 -9.63
CA ARG A 78 4.81 -9.40 -8.70
C ARG A 78 5.50 -8.27 -7.95
N ASP A 79 5.75 -7.15 -8.61
CA ASP A 79 6.35 -5.97 -7.98
C ASP A 79 5.42 -5.37 -6.93
N LEU A 80 4.12 -5.23 -7.21
CA LEU A 80 3.14 -4.77 -6.22
C LEU A 80 3.14 -5.65 -4.95
N LYS A 81 3.14 -6.97 -5.12
CA LYS A 81 3.21 -7.90 -3.98
C LYS A 81 4.53 -7.78 -3.22
N GLY A 82 5.64 -7.64 -3.95
CA GLY A 82 6.97 -7.41 -3.36
C GLY A 82 7.03 -6.10 -2.57
N ILE A 83 6.38 -5.04 -3.06
CA ILE A 83 6.27 -3.75 -2.36
C ILE A 83 5.55 -3.93 -1.02
N VAL A 84 4.45 -4.68 -0.96
CA VAL A 84 3.74 -4.95 0.31
C VAL A 84 4.66 -5.58 1.34
N VAL A 85 5.37 -6.65 0.94
CA VAL A 85 6.33 -7.35 1.83
C VAL A 85 7.44 -6.40 2.28
N CYS A 86 7.95 -5.58 1.36
CA CYS A 86 8.98 -4.60 1.63
C CYS A 86 8.52 -3.54 2.65
N LEU A 87 7.32 -2.98 2.47
CA LEU A 87 6.73 -2.00 3.38
C LEU A 87 6.54 -2.60 4.79
N MET A 88 6.00 -3.81 4.88
CA MET A 88 5.83 -4.52 6.16
C MET A 88 7.18 -4.72 6.88
N ALA A 89 8.20 -5.20 6.16
CA ALA A 89 9.54 -5.42 6.70
C ALA A 89 10.24 -4.12 7.14
N ARG A 90 9.88 -2.98 6.54
CA ARG A 90 10.39 -1.64 6.87
C ARG A 90 9.63 -0.95 8.01
N GLY A 91 8.66 -1.63 8.63
CA GLY A 91 7.95 -1.13 9.80
C GLY A 91 6.55 -0.57 9.52
N LEU A 92 6.03 -0.68 8.30
CA LEU A 92 4.65 -0.27 7.97
C LEU A 92 3.61 -1.38 8.13
N GLY A 93 3.95 -2.42 8.90
CA GLY A 93 3.10 -3.58 9.15
C GLY A 93 2.05 -3.33 10.25
N GLU A 94 1.40 -2.18 10.27
CA GLU A 94 0.50 -1.78 11.37
C GLU A 94 -0.88 -1.31 10.89
N TRP A 95 -1.84 -1.33 11.81
CA TRP A 95 -3.20 -0.81 11.58
C TRP A 95 -3.30 0.63 12.08
N ILE A 96 -3.60 1.57 11.19
CA ILE A 96 -3.84 2.98 11.53
C ILE A 96 -5.21 3.39 11.01
N LYS A 97 -6.08 3.90 11.91
CA LYS A 97 -7.43 4.38 11.56
C LYS A 97 -8.26 3.43 10.69
N GLY A 98 -8.06 2.12 10.87
CA GLY A 98 -8.79 1.10 10.12
C GLY A 98 -8.16 0.72 8.77
N HIS A 99 -6.92 1.11 8.50
CA HIS A 99 -6.14 0.72 7.33
C HIS A 99 -4.93 -0.10 7.75
N TYR A 100 -4.66 -1.21 7.07
CA TYR A 100 -3.37 -1.88 7.22
C TYR A 100 -2.33 -1.20 6.32
N VAL A 101 -1.42 -0.42 6.91
CA VAL A 101 -0.67 0.62 6.22
C VAL A 101 0.10 0.12 4.98
N ALA A 102 0.80 -1.02 5.09
CA ALA A 102 1.53 -1.58 3.95
C ALA A 102 0.62 -1.97 2.76
N LEU A 103 -0.56 -2.53 3.04
CA LEU A 103 -1.53 -2.90 2.02
C LEU A 103 -2.19 -1.65 1.44
N SER A 104 -2.70 -0.77 2.30
CA SER A 104 -3.35 0.46 1.85
C SER A 104 -2.40 1.39 1.09
N THR A 105 -1.09 1.38 1.37
CA THR A 105 -0.10 2.15 0.60
C THR A 105 -0.10 1.76 -0.88
N ILE A 106 -0.34 0.50 -1.24
CA ILE A 106 -0.39 0.08 -2.64
C ILE A 106 -1.79 0.16 -3.26
N ALA A 107 -2.85 0.24 -2.44
CA ALA A 107 -4.24 0.34 -2.90
C ALA A 107 -4.68 1.79 -3.21
N TYR A 108 -3.88 2.78 -2.83
CA TYR A 108 -4.15 4.20 -3.03
C TYR A 108 -3.04 4.85 -3.87
N ALA A 109 -3.45 5.67 -4.84
CA ALA A 109 -2.56 6.16 -5.89
C ALA A 109 -1.47 7.08 -5.34
N GLU A 110 -1.83 8.04 -4.50
CA GLU A 110 -0.91 9.03 -3.93
C GLU A 110 0.18 8.39 -3.06
N PRO A 111 -0.12 7.53 -2.07
CA PRO A 111 0.93 6.88 -1.27
C PRO A 111 1.78 5.89 -2.07
N LEU A 112 1.21 5.17 -3.05
CA LEU A 112 1.98 4.30 -3.95
C LEU A 112 2.97 5.13 -4.78
N GLN A 113 2.48 6.20 -5.42
CA GLN A 113 3.31 7.09 -6.23
C GLN A 113 4.42 7.74 -5.40
N TYR A 114 4.09 8.21 -4.19
CA TYR A 114 5.08 8.75 -3.27
C TYR A 114 6.18 7.73 -2.97
N PHE A 115 5.80 6.52 -2.54
CA PHE A 115 6.76 5.47 -2.19
C PHE A 115 7.72 5.17 -3.35
N LEU A 116 7.18 4.92 -4.54
CA LEU A 116 7.97 4.56 -5.73
C LEU A 116 8.96 5.67 -6.13
N ARG A 117 8.49 6.92 -6.16
CA ARG A 117 9.33 8.06 -6.53
C ARG A 117 10.36 8.37 -5.46
N ALA A 118 10.00 8.22 -4.18
CA ALA A 118 10.93 8.42 -3.08
C ALA A 118 12.06 7.38 -3.12
N GLU A 119 11.75 6.11 -3.37
CA GLU A 119 12.74 5.05 -3.55
C GLU A 119 13.67 5.35 -4.73
N ARG A 120 13.11 5.70 -5.90
CA ARG A 120 13.90 6.01 -7.10
C ARG A 120 14.84 7.21 -6.88
N ARG A 121 14.38 8.22 -6.16
CA ARG A 121 15.14 9.44 -5.86
C ARG A 121 16.08 9.28 -4.66
N GLY A 122 16.20 8.08 -4.11
CA GLY A 122 17.12 7.78 -3.00
C GLY A 122 16.75 8.50 -1.70
N VAL A 123 15.46 8.78 -1.47
CA VAL A 123 15.00 9.35 -0.20
C VAL A 123 15.30 8.35 0.91
N HIS A 124 15.89 8.83 2.01
CA HIS A 124 16.28 7.96 3.13
C HIS A 124 15.08 7.13 3.64
N PRO A 125 15.21 5.80 3.82
CA PRO A 125 14.07 4.93 4.14
C PRO A 125 13.27 5.35 5.38
N GLN A 126 13.93 5.83 6.44
CA GLN A 126 13.24 6.31 7.64
C GLN A 126 12.38 7.55 7.38
N ARG A 127 12.75 8.39 6.40
CA ARG A 127 11.97 9.56 5.99
C ARG A 127 10.73 9.14 5.20
N VAL A 128 10.88 8.15 4.32
CA VAL A 128 9.74 7.55 3.60
C VAL A 128 8.75 6.94 4.58
N LEU A 129 9.25 6.15 5.53
CA LEU A 129 8.46 5.55 6.62
C LEU A 129 7.67 6.62 7.38
N ARG A 130 8.35 7.64 7.91
CA ARG A 130 7.72 8.70 8.69
C ARG A 130 6.63 9.42 7.91
N ASN A 131 6.91 9.80 6.66
CA ASN A 131 5.95 10.52 5.83
C ASN A 131 4.70 9.68 5.53
N LEU A 132 4.86 8.38 5.27
CA LEU A 132 3.71 7.48 5.09
C LEU A 132 2.90 7.35 6.39
N LEU A 133 3.55 7.23 7.54
CA LEU A 133 2.85 7.20 8.83
C LEU A 133 2.09 8.51 9.10
N ASP A 134 2.73 9.66 8.91
CA ASP A 134 2.09 10.97 9.07
C ASP A 134 0.88 11.12 8.14
N TYR A 135 0.96 10.59 6.90
CA TYR A 135 -0.16 10.57 5.97
C TYR A 135 -1.33 9.72 6.49
N TRP A 136 -1.09 8.48 6.92
CA TRP A 136 -2.13 7.59 7.42
C TRP A 136 -2.71 8.03 8.78
N GLU A 137 -1.90 8.69 9.60
CA GLU A 137 -2.35 9.37 10.82
C GLU A 137 -3.11 10.67 10.51
N GLY A 138 -3.20 11.10 9.25
CA GLY A 138 -3.90 12.29 8.81
C GLY A 138 -3.24 13.60 9.27
N ARG A 139 -1.93 13.58 9.55
CA ARG A 139 -1.13 14.76 9.88
C ARG A 139 -0.73 15.56 8.64
N ILE A 140 -0.61 14.90 7.50
CA ILE A 140 -0.33 15.51 6.20
C ILE A 140 -1.35 15.07 5.15
N SER A 141 -1.67 15.97 4.23
CA SER A 141 -2.53 15.75 3.07
C SER A 141 -1.81 14.99 1.95
N PRO A 142 -2.56 14.46 0.96
CA PRO A 142 -1.93 13.85 -0.22
C PRO A 142 -1.00 14.82 -0.98
N GLN A 143 -1.35 16.11 -1.05
CA GLN A 143 -0.51 17.12 -1.70
C GLN A 143 0.80 17.34 -0.93
N GLU A 144 0.75 17.42 0.40
CA GLU A 144 1.93 17.55 1.25
C GLU A 144 2.82 16.31 1.19
N LEU A 145 2.23 15.10 1.15
CA LEU A 145 2.96 13.86 0.97
C LEU A 145 3.80 13.88 -0.31
N LEU A 146 3.18 14.22 -1.45
CA LEU A 146 3.89 14.33 -2.72
C LEU A 146 4.90 15.50 -2.73
N GLY A 147 4.62 16.57 -2.00
CA GLY A 147 5.52 17.71 -1.81
C GLY A 147 6.81 17.38 -1.05
N HIS A 148 6.87 16.24 -0.35
CA HIS A 148 8.10 15.75 0.27
C HIS A 148 9.08 15.06 -0.69
N LEU A 149 8.69 14.87 -1.96
CA LEU A 149 9.60 14.37 -2.98
C LEU A 149 10.63 15.46 -3.37
N PRO A 150 11.91 15.13 -3.53
CA PRO A 150 12.90 16.05 -4.09
C PRO A 150 12.46 16.55 -5.47
N ALA A 151 12.82 17.79 -5.86
CA ALA A 151 12.57 18.27 -7.22
C ALA A 151 13.22 17.34 -8.26
N ASP A 152 12.63 17.24 -9.45
CA ASP A 152 13.24 16.52 -10.58
C ASP A 152 14.60 17.16 -10.92
N ILE A 153 15.64 16.33 -11.03
CA ILE A 153 16.99 16.71 -11.47
C ILE A 153 17.06 16.59 -12.98
#